data_AF-A0A8S3I0H3-F1
#
_entry.id   AF-A0A8S3I0H3-F1
#
_cell.length_a   1.000
_cell.length_b   1.000
_cell.length_c   1.000
_cell.angle_alpha   90.00
_cell.angle_beta   90.00
_cell.angle_gamma   90.00
#
_symmetry.space_group_name_H-M   'P 1'
#
loop_
_entity.id
_entity.type
_entity.pdbx_description
1 polymer ?
#
loop_
_entity_poly.entity_id
_entity_poly.type
_entity_poly.pdbx_seq_one_letter_code
_entity_poly.pdbx_strand_id
1 'polypeptide(L)'
;LPNDGKYKLTWTDYVFGSFLRYMFTLFFGSQNAPRIEYGVKLVTEHWLNFLTDKYSIPAKTNVFDRLAGLYIRRGDKSPEDSFWRQHNHWRNLSLYVKGIVDEEQRRNTTYQYIFVMTDDSSVVSTLQDYANPRSQGTDEPYARKYLREREILYNVLAPQACFDPFVRIGFDQFLVSLRFLIEHSALTIGHIDSNVFRFLREVTYAKRQHRIGTQTYTYTLDAPNSLDNKP
;
A
#
# COMPACT_ATOMS: atom_id res chain seq x y z
N LEU A 1 -17.74 4.68 -18.81
CA LEU A 1 -17.16 5.54 -19.86
C LEU A 1 -18.21 5.72 -20.95
N PRO A 2 -18.31 6.90 -21.59
CA PRO A 2 -19.18 7.08 -22.76
C PRO A 2 -18.74 6.09 -23.83
N ASN A 3 -19.70 5.41 -24.45
CA ASN A 3 -19.45 4.34 -25.40
C ASN A 3 -19.81 4.84 -26.80
N ASP A 4 -18.83 5.45 -27.46
CA ASP A 4 -18.98 6.11 -28.77
C ASP A 4 -19.13 5.09 -29.92
N GLY A 5 -19.34 3.80 -29.61
CA GLY A 5 -19.48 2.70 -30.57
C GLY A 5 -18.19 2.32 -31.31
N LYS A 6 -17.09 3.05 -31.10
CA LYS A 6 -15.79 2.82 -31.79
C LYS A 6 -14.73 2.12 -30.95
N TYR A 7 -14.96 1.94 -29.65
CA TYR A 7 -13.99 1.26 -28.78
C TYR A 7 -14.16 -0.26 -28.89
N LYS A 8 -13.23 -0.93 -29.57
CA LYS A 8 -13.14 -2.39 -29.57
C LYS A 8 -12.32 -2.83 -28.35
N LEU A 9 -12.93 -3.63 -27.49
CA LEU A 9 -12.22 -4.27 -26.38
C LEU A 9 -11.05 -5.11 -26.91
N THR A 10 -9.86 -4.82 -26.40
CA THR A 10 -8.65 -5.57 -26.68
C THR A 10 -8.57 -6.83 -25.79
N TRP A 11 -7.72 -7.80 -26.15
CA TRP A 11 -7.44 -8.95 -25.28
C TRP A 11 -6.98 -8.50 -23.89
N THR A 12 -6.18 -7.43 -23.82
CA THR A 12 -5.71 -6.83 -22.56
C THR A 12 -6.86 -6.34 -21.71
N ASP A 13 -7.89 -5.75 -22.31
CA ASP A 13 -9.11 -5.32 -21.60
C ASP A 13 -9.88 -6.51 -21.03
N TYR A 14 -9.93 -7.64 -21.74
CA TYR A 14 -10.57 -8.87 -21.25
C TYR A 14 -9.81 -9.51 -20.08
N VAL A 15 -8.48 -9.59 -20.18
CA VAL A 15 -7.65 -10.10 -19.07
C VAL A 15 -7.72 -9.18 -17.87
N PHE A 16 -7.68 -7.87 -18.10
CA PHE A 16 -7.84 -6.89 -17.03
C PHE A 16 -9.22 -6.95 -16.38
N GLY A 17 -10.30 -7.04 -17.17
CA GLY A 17 -11.66 -7.20 -16.66
C GLY A 17 -11.83 -8.51 -15.87
N SER A 18 -11.16 -9.59 -16.31
CA SER A 18 -11.15 -10.88 -15.60
C SER A 18 -10.37 -10.79 -14.29
N PHE A 19 -9.21 -10.13 -14.29
CA PHE A 19 -8.43 -9.82 -13.08
C PHE A 19 -9.27 -9.03 -12.09
N LEU A 20 -9.91 -7.93 -12.51
CA LEU A 20 -10.78 -7.15 -11.64
C LEU A 20 -11.94 -7.98 -11.10
N ARG A 21 -12.63 -8.76 -11.93
CA ARG A 21 -13.70 -9.65 -11.48
C ARG A 21 -13.20 -10.66 -10.45
N TYR A 22 -12.01 -11.22 -10.65
CA TYR A 22 -11.40 -12.15 -9.71
C TYR A 22 -11.06 -11.47 -8.38
N MET A 23 -10.47 -10.28 -8.43
CA MET A 23 -10.24 -9.41 -7.26
C MET A 23 -11.53 -9.12 -6.49
N PHE A 24 -12.58 -8.69 -7.19
CA PHE A 24 -13.90 -8.41 -6.61
C PHE A 24 -14.50 -9.67 -5.98
N THR A 25 -14.45 -10.81 -6.67
CA THR A 25 -15.02 -12.09 -6.18
C THR A 25 -14.32 -12.57 -4.93
N LEU A 26 -12.99 -12.50 -4.88
CA LEU A 26 -12.22 -12.94 -3.73
C LEU A 26 -12.29 -11.95 -2.56
N PHE A 27 -12.44 -10.65 -2.84
CA PHE A 27 -12.51 -9.63 -1.81
C PHE A 27 -13.88 -9.55 -1.13
N PHE A 28 -14.97 -9.55 -1.92
CA PHE A 28 -16.34 -9.39 -1.39
C PHE A 28 -17.05 -10.73 -1.13
N GLY A 29 -16.66 -11.79 -1.83
CA GLY A 29 -17.16 -13.14 -1.56
C GLY A 29 -16.34 -13.80 -0.46
N SER A 30 -16.45 -13.34 0.79
CA SER A 30 -15.67 -13.86 1.93
C SER A 30 -15.73 -15.39 2.10
N GLN A 31 -16.80 -16.04 1.63
CA GLN A 31 -16.93 -17.50 1.59
C GLN A 31 -16.09 -18.19 0.50
N ASN A 32 -15.57 -17.45 -0.47
CA ASN A 32 -14.86 -17.96 -1.64
C ASN A 32 -13.33 -17.93 -1.49
N ALA A 33 -12.79 -17.36 -0.41
CA ALA A 33 -11.33 -17.19 -0.24
C ALA A 33 -10.82 -17.36 1.22
N PRO A 34 -11.16 -18.47 1.91
CA PRO A 34 -10.81 -18.67 3.33
C PRO A 34 -9.29 -18.57 3.60
N ARG A 35 -8.47 -19.00 2.64
CA ARG A 35 -7.00 -18.89 2.70
C ARG A 35 -6.49 -17.45 2.79
N ILE A 36 -7.14 -16.51 2.10
CA ILE A 36 -6.77 -15.08 2.13
C ILE A 36 -7.16 -14.49 3.47
N GLU A 37 -8.35 -14.81 3.98
CA GLU A 37 -8.78 -14.37 5.31
C GLU A 37 -7.84 -14.90 6.40
N TYR A 38 -7.50 -16.18 6.35
CA TYR A 38 -6.55 -16.78 7.27
C TYR A 38 -5.16 -16.13 7.18
N GLY A 39 -4.67 -15.89 5.96
CA GLY A 39 -3.41 -15.18 5.75
C GLY A 39 -3.39 -13.77 6.34
N VAL A 40 -4.49 -13.01 6.17
CA VAL A 40 -4.63 -11.68 6.79
C VAL A 40 -4.59 -11.79 8.31
N LYS A 41 -5.34 -12.72 8.91
CA LYS A 41 -5.32 -12.95 10.36
C LYS A 41 -3.91 -13.23 10.88
N LEU A 42 -3.15 -14.08 10.19
CA LEU A 42 -1.78 -14.40 10.57
C LEU A 42 -0.85 -13.18 10.48
N VAL A 43 -0.92 -12.39 9.41
CA VAL A 43 -0.12 -11.16 9.27
C VAL A 43 -0.50 -10.14 10.35
N THR A 44 -1.79 -10.00 10.62
CA THR A 44 -2.32 -9.13 11.67
C THR A 44 -1.83 -9.55 13.05
N GLU A 45 -1.96 -10.83 13.40
CA GLU A 45 -1.51 -11.36 14.68
C GLU A 45 0.00 -11.24 14.86
N HIS A 46 0.78 -11.53 13.82
CA HIS A 46 2.23 -11.36 13.84
C HIS A 46 2.64 -9.93 14.18
N TRP A 47 2.14 -8.94 13.44
CA TRP A 47 2.50 -7.53 13.67
C TRP A 47 1.90 -6.98 14.95
N LEU A 48 0.67 -7.39 15.31
CA LEU A 48 0.04 -7.01 16.56
C LEU A 48 0.91 -7.42 17.75
N ASN A 49 1.33 -8.68 17.80
CA ASN A 49 2.15 -9.20 18.90
C ASN A 49 3.52 -8.50 18.93
N PHE A 50 4.20 -8.42 17.79
CA PHE A 50 5.51 -7.76 17.70
C PHE A 50 5.46 -6.31 18.18
N LEU A 51 4.49 -5.51 17.71
CA LEU A 51 4.38 -4.10 18.08
C LEU A 51 3.97 -3.92 19.54
N THR A 52 3.07 -4.77 20.03
CA THR A 52 2.62 -4.77 21.42
C THR A 52 3.79 -5.03 22.36
N ASP A 53 4.60 -6.05 22.07
CA ASP A 53 5.77 -6.40 22.87
C ASP A 53 6.85 -5.31 22.79
N LYS A 54 7.22 -4.89 21.58
CA LYS A 54 8.29 -3.92 21.34
C LYS A 54 8.03 -2.56 22.01
N TYR A 55 6.78 -2.10 21.99
CA TYR A 55 6.39 -0.79 22.52
C TYR A 55 5.61 -0.87 23.84
N SER A 56 5.47 -2.05 24.43
CA SER A 56 4.71 -2.27 25.67
C SER A 56 3.30 -1.67 25.60
N ILE A 57 2.60 -1.89 24.49
CA ILE A 57 1.28 -1.28 24.23
C ILE A 57 0.22 -2.03 25.07
N PRO A 58 -0.73 -1.32 25.72
CA PRO A 58 -1.82 -1.98 26.44
C PRO A 58 -2.71 -2.82 25.51
N ALA A 59 -3.16 -3.99 25.96
CA ALA A 59 -3.97 -4.93 25.17
C ALA A 59 -5.31 -4.37 24.64
N LYS A 60 -5.80 -3.25 25.20
CA LYS A 60 -7.04 -2.58 24.76
C LYS A 60 -6.81 -1.53 23.66
N THR A 61 -5.56 -1.18 23.37
CA THR A 61 -5.20 -0.17 22.38
C THR A 61 -5.10 -0.83 21.01
N ASN A 62 -5.79 -0.27 20.01
CA ASN A 62 -5.59 -0.72 18.63
C ASN A 62 -4.25 -0.21 18.11
N VAL A 63 -3.28 -1.11 17.99
CA VAL A 63 -1.92 -0.78 17.50
C VAL A 63 -1.93 -0.21 16.08
N PHE A 64 -2.95 -0.52 15.27
CA PHE A 64 -2.99 -0.10 13.86
C PHE A 64 -3.55 1.31 13.66
N ASP A 65 -4.01 2.01 14.71
CA ASP A 65 -4.48 3.40 14.60
C ASP A 65 -3.40 4.36 14.09
N ARG A 66 -2.12 3.99 14.27
CA ARG A 66 -0.95 4.74 13.82
C ARG A 66 -0.27 4.11 12.61
N LEU A 67 -0.99 3.27 11.87
CA LEU A 67 -0.48 2.60 10.67
C LEU A 67 -0.78 3.42 9.41
N ALA A 68 0.27 3.82 8.70
CA ALA A 68 0.18 4.20 7.29
C ALA A 68 0.62 3.03 6.39
N GLY A 69 0.12 3.03 5.17
CA GLY A 69 0.41 2.07 4.13
C GLY A 69 1.12 2.74 2.97
N LEU A 70 2.08 2.03 2.37
CA LEU A 70 2.68 2.40 1.10
C LEU A 70 2.38 1.32 0.08
N TYR A 71 1.79 1.72 -1.05
CA TYR A 71 1.66 0.89 -2.23
C TYR A 71 2.61 1.41 -3.32
N ILE A 72 3.63 0.64 -3.66
CA ILE A 72 4.65 1.02 -4.64
C ILE A 72 4.67 -0.02 -5.75
N ARG A 73 4.37 0.40 -6.98
CA ARG A 73 4.42 -0.45 -8.17
C ARG A 73 5.50 0.05 -9.11
N ARG A 74 6.51 -0.78 -9.37
CA ARG A 74 7.63 -0.56 -10.29
C ARG A 74 7.56 -1.60 -11.40
N GLY A 75 8.40 -2.64 -11.38
CA GLY A 75 8.37 -3.77 -12.31
C GLY A 75 8.19 -3.37 -13.78
N ASP A 76 7.31 -4.06 -14.48
CA ASP A 76 6.88 -3.85 -15.86
C ASP A 76 5.93 -2.63 -16.08
N LYS A 77 5.62 -1.84 -15.04
CA LYS A 77 4.63 -0.74 -15.15
C LYS A 77 5.16 0.51 -15.86
N SER A 78 6.46 0.58 -16.15
CA SER A 78 7.13 1.78 -16.67
C SER A 78 6.53 2.34 -17.97
N PRO A 79 6.01 1.55 -18.93
CA PRO A 79 5.39 2.10 -20.14
C PRO A 79 4.05 2.81 -19.89
N GLU A 80 3.37 2.47 -18.80
CA GLU A 80 2.03 2.97 -18.48
C GLU A 80 2.05 4.09 -17.41
N ASP A 81 3.11 4.14 -16.59
CA ASP A 81 3.28 5.13 -15.53
C ASP A 81 3.58 6.52 -16.12
N SER A 82 2.76 7.52 -15.76
CA SER A 82 2.91 8.89 -16.27
C SER A 82 4.17 9.57 -15.73
N PHE A 83 4.56 9.29 -14.49
CA PHE A 83 5.77 9.83 -13.87
C PHE A 83 7.01 9.28 -14.56
N TRP A 84 7.05 7.97 -14.83
CA TRP A 84 8.15 7.36 -15.59
C TRP A 84 8.25 7.98 -16.99
N ARG A 85 7.14 8.12 -17.71
CA ARG A 85 7.15 8.73 -19.06
C ARG A 85 7.67 10.17 -19.07
N GLN A 86 7.41 10.92 -17.99
CA GLN A 86 7.84 12.32 -17.88
C GLN A 86 9.31 12.45 -17.43
N HIS A 87 9.76 11.61 -16.50
CA HIS A 87 11.05 11.78 -15.81
C HIS A 87 12.10 10.74 -16.21
N ASN A 88 11.70 9.68 -16.91
CA ASN A 88 12.55 8.55 -17.30
C ASN A 88 13.25 7.85 -16.12
N HIS A 89 12.61 7.87 -14.96
CA HIS A 89 13.03 7.12 -13.76
C HIS A 89 11.82 6.86 -12.85
N TRP A 90 11.97 5.93 -11.90
CA TRP A 90 10.92 5.64 -10.92
C TRP A 90 10.73 6.81 -9.95
N ARG A 91 9.51 6.96 -9.44
CA ARG A 91 9.22 7.89 -8.34
C ARG A 91 10.08 7.54 -7.12
N ASN A 92 10.84 8.52 -6.64
CA ASN A 92 11.68 8.42 -5.45
C ASN A 92 10.81 8.10 -4.21
N LEU A 93 11.36 7.35 -3.25
CA LEU A 93 10.65 6.95 -2.03
C LEU A 93 10.25 8.16 -1.18
N SER A 94 11.04 9.24 -1.22
CA SER A 94 10.79 10.52 -0.57
C SER A 94 9.45 11.12 -0.94
N LEU A 95 8.98 10.90 -2.17
CA LEU A 95 7.68 11.41 -2.61
C LEU A 95 6.54 10.63 -1.93
N TYR A 96 6.66 9.30 -1.81
CA TYR A 96 5.69 8.50 -1.05
C TYR A 96 5.69 8.87 0.44
N VAL A 97 6.89 9.08 1.03
CA VAL A 97 7.04 9.53 2.41
C VAL A 97 6.45 10.93 2.61
N LYS A 98 6.64 11.84 1.65
CA LYS A 98 6.03 13.18 1.69
C LYS A 98 4.51 13.10 1.75
N GLY A 99 3.87 12.21 1.00
CA GLY A 99 2.42 12.00 1.08
C GLY A 99 1.94 11.63 2.49
N ILE A 100 2.75 10.87 3.25
CA ILE A 100 2.47 10.58 4.66
C ILE A 100 2.66 11.83 5.52
N VAL A 101 3.81 12.50 5.38
CA VAL A 101 4.18 13.67 6.21
C VAL A 101 3.23 14.86 6.03
N ASP A 102 2.83 15.16 4.79
CA ASP A 102 1.88 16.23 4.51
C ASP A 102 0.55 15.99 5.23
N GLU A 103 0.14 14.73 5.30
CA GLU A 103 -1.10 14.33 5.92
C GLU A 103 -1.02 14.24 7.45
N GLU A 104 0.13 13.85 7.99
CA GLU A 104 0.48 13.98 9.40
C GLU A 104 0.38 15.43 9.87
N GLN A 105 0.95 16.36 9.11
CA GLN A 105 0.87 17.79 9.38
C GLN A 105 -0.57 18.30 9.31
N ARG A 106 -1.31 17.92 8.27
CA ARG A 106 -2.70 18.35 8.08
C ARG A 106 -3.63 17.87 9.21
N ARG A 107 -3.39 16.67 9.75
CA ARG A 107 -4.21 16.07 10.81
C ARG A 107 -3.65 16.25 12.22
N ASN A 108 -2.46 16.81 12.37
CA ASN A 108 -1.73 16.85 13.62
C ASN A 108 -1.62 15.45 14.28
N THR A 109 -1.22 14.45 13.49
CA THR A 109 -1.03 13.06 13.92
C THR A 109 0.32 12.53 13.44
N THR A 110 0.75 11.37 13.93
CA THR A 110 1.98 10.73 13.47
C THR A 110 1.77 9.23 13.31
N TYR A 111 2.00 8.73 12.10
CA TYR A 111 1.97 7.32 11.76
C TYR A 111 3.32 6.70 12.11
N GLN A 112 3.35 5.98 13.22
CA GLN A 112 4.56 5.33 13.75
C GLN A 112 4.96 4.09 12.93
N TYR A 113 4.00 3.50 12.22
CA TYR A 113 4.17 2.25 11.50
C TYR A 113 3.85 2.44 10.02
N ILE A 114 4.67 1.87 9.15
CA ILE A 114 4.53 1.94 7.70
C ILE A 114 4.44 0.52 7.14
N PHE A 115 3.27 0.07 6.71
CA PHE A 115 3.14 -1.21 6.00
C PHE A 115 3.40 -1.04 4.50
N VAL A 116 4.36 -1.78 3.97
CA VAL A 116 4.79 -1.65 2.57
C VAL A 116 4.26 -2.81 1.74
N MET A 117 3.58 -2.47 0.65
CA MET A 117 3.12 -3.37 -0.40
C MET A 117 3.81 -2.97 -1.70
N THR A 118 4.73 -3.80 -2.19
CA THR A 118 5.60 -3.48 -3.34
C THR A 118 5.94 -4.71 -4.15
N ASP A 119 6.03 -4.56 -5.47
CA ASP A 119 6.52 -5.58 -6.40
C ASP A 119 8.05 -5.60 -6.56
N ASP A 120 8.73 -4.61 -6.00
CA ASP A 120 10.18 -4.49 -6.00
C ASP A 120 10.75 -4.85 -4.63
N SER A 121 11.53 -5.93 -4.58
CA SER A 121 12.13 -6.44 -3.35
C SER A 121 13.15 -5.49 -2.71
N SER A 122 13.71 -4.55 -3.47
CA SER A 122 14.65 -3.56 -2.91
C SER A 122 13.95 -2.49 -2.08
N VAL A 123 12.68 -2.20 -2.35
CA VAL A 123 11.95 -1.09 -1.72
C VAL A 123 11.86 -1.28 -0.21
N VAL A 124 11.54 -2.49 0.27
CA VAL A 124 11.38 -2.74 1.71
C VAL A 124 12.72 -2.60 2.43
N SER A 125 13.79 -3.19 1.89
CA SER A 125 15.12 -3.09 2.50
C SER A 125 15.66 -1.66 2.49
N THR A 126 15.41 -0.90 1.44
CA THR A 126 15.74 0.54 1.38
C THR A 126 14.96 1.34 2.43
N LEU A 127 13.65 1.11 2.57
CA LEU A 127 12.85 1.80 3.60
C LEU A 127 13.29 1.42 5.02
N GLN A 128 13.65 0.15 5.25
CA GLN A 128 14.22 -0.31 6.53
C GLN A 128 15.56 0.37 6.83
N ASP A 129 16.42 0.55 5.82
CA ASP A 129 17.66 1.31 5.97
C ASP A 129 17.39 2.78 6.31
N TYR A 130 16.41 3.42 5.64
CA TYR A 130 16.04 4.80 5.92
C TYR A 130 15.51 5.00 7.34
N ALA A 131 14.73 4.02 7.83
CA ALA A 131 14.19 4.04 9.18
C ALA A 131 15.23 3.75 10.27
N ASN A 132 16.30 3.02 9.95
CA ASN A 132 17.32 2.60 10.91
C ASN A 132 18.14 3.80 11.46
N PRO A 133 18.11 4.07 12.78
CA PRO A 133 18.87 5.16 13.41
C PRO A 133 20.38 5.10 13.26
N ARG A 134 20.92 3.96 12.84
CA ARG A 134 22.36 3.75 12.66
C ARG A 134 22.80 3.86 11.21
N SER A 135 21.86 3.90 10.26
CA SER A 135 22.20 4.07 8.85
C SER A 135 22.83 5.44 8.60
N GLN A 136 23.91 5.45 7.83
CA GLN A 136 24.74 6.61 7.45
C GLN A 136 24.56 7.00 5.97
N GLY A 137 23.63 6.37 5.25
CA GLY A 137 23.39 6.71 3.85
C GLY A 137 22.89 8.14 3.68
N THR A 138 23.20 8.74 2.53
CA THR A 138 22.92 10.14 2.22
C THR A 138 21.93 10.31 1.06
N ASP A 139 21.56 9.22 0.39
CA ASP A 139 20.50 9.20 -0.62
C ASP A 139 19.14 9.49 0.00
N GLU A 140 18.26 10.13 -0.78
CA GLU A 140 16.89 10.43 -0.37
C GLU A 140 16.76 11.04 1.06
N PRO A 141 17.44 12.18 1.33
CA PRO A 141 17.57 12.73 2.69
C PRO A 141 16.21 13.07 3.32
N TYR A 142 15.20 13.38 2.51
CA TYR A 142 13.83 13.61 2.98
C TYR A 142 13.23 12.32 3.55
N ALA A 143 13.26 11.21 2.79
CA ALA A 143 12.77 9.93 3.28
C ALA A 143 13.50 9.49 4.56
N ARG A 144 14.84 9.59 4.58
CA ARG A 144 15.66 9.26 5.76
C ARG A 144 15.28 10.07 6.99
N LYS A 145 15.13 11.38 6.84
CA LYS A 145 14.74 12.27 7.94
C LYS A 145 13.40 11.87 8.54
N TYR A 146 12.39 11.61 7.71
CA TYR A 146 11.02 11.44 8.18
C TYR A 146 10.65 9.99 8.49
N LEU A 147 11.36 9.00 7.96
CA LEU A 147 11.17 7.58 8.31
C LEU A 147 12.00 7.13 9.52
N ARG A 148 13.01 7.91 9.93
CA ARG A 148 13.86 7.59 11.08
C ARG A 148 13.00 7.15 12.28
N GLU A 149 13.36 6.02 12.88
CA GLU A 149 12.68 5.42 14.05
C GLU A 149 11.24 4.91 13.82
N ARG A 150 10.72 4.96 12.58
CA ARG A 150 9.45 4.31 12.24
C ARG A 150 9.65 2.81 12.02
N GLU A 151 8.62 2.01 12.30
CA GLU A 151 8.66 0.58 11.94
C GLU A 151 8.17 0.35 10.53
N ILE A 152 8.99 -0.33 9.75
CA ILE A 152 8.65 -0.75 8.40
C ILE A 152 8.12 -2.17 8.46
N LEU A 153 6.81 -2.30 8.27
CA LEU A 153 6.07 -3.54 8.26
C LEU A 153 5.88 -4.02 6.82
N TYR A 154 5.71 -5.32 6.63
CA TYR A 154 5.50 -5.96 5.33
C TYR A 154 4.79 -7.29 5.51
N ASN A 155 4.35 -7.93 4.41
CA ASN A 155 3.79 -9.27 4.50
C ASN A 155 4.90 -10.30 4.78
N VAL A 156 4.98 -10.79 6.02
CA VAL A 156 5.98 -11.77 6.46
C VAL A 156 5.76 -13.18 5.93
N LEU A 157 4.58 -13.47 5.37
CA LEU A 157 4.24 -14.78 4.80
C LEU A 157 4.72 -14.95 3.36
N ALA A 158 5.35 -13.93 2.78
CA ALA A 158 5.74 -13.92 1.38
C ALA A 158 7.12 -13.28 1.15
N PRO A 159 7.93 -13.81 0.22
CA PRO A 159 9.06 -13.08 -0.30
C PRO A 159 8.59 -11.75 -0.92
N GLN A 160 9.35 -10.68 -0.67
CA GLN A 160 9.00 -9.32 -1.10
C GLN A 160 8.89 -9.15 -2.63
N ALA A 161 9.34 -10.14 -3.42
CA ALA A 161 9.33 -10.14 -4.89
C ALA A 161 8.10 -10.82 -5.54
N CYS A 162 7.11 -11.27 -4.77
CA CYS A 162 6.06 -12.16 -5.32
C CYS A 162 4.83 -11.43 -5.91
N PHE A 163 5.04 -10.33 -6.65
CA PHE A 163 3.97 -9.63 -7.37
C PHE A 163 3.88 -10.04 -8.85
N ASP A 164 4.25 -11.27 -9.16
CA ASP A 164 3.87 -11.88 -10.43
C ASP A 164 2.46 -12.50 -10.28
N PRO A 165 1.41 -11.91 -10.87
CA PRO A 165 0.06 -12.44 -10.79
C PRO A 165 -0.10 -13.80 -11.49
N PHE A 166 0.90 -14.25 -12.26
CA PHE A 166 0.93 -15.56 -12.92
C PHE A 166 1.52 -16.67 -12.04
N VAL A 167 2.13 -16.33 -10.90
CA VAL A 167 2.55 -17.30 -9.88
C VAL A 167 1.50 -17.35 -8.77
N ARG A 168 0.74 -18.46 -8.69
CA ARG A 168 -0.42 -18.62 -7.80
C ARG A 168 -0.15 -18.29 -6.32
N ILE A 169 1.04 -18.61 -5.80
CA ILE A 169 1.42 -18.29 -4.42
C ILE A 169 1.64 -16.77 -4.26
N GLY A 170 2.23 -16.11 -5.26
CA GLY A 170 2.41 -14.65 -5.22
C GLY A 170 1.10 -13.89 -5.26
N PHE A 171 0.13 -14.37 -6.03
CA PHE A 171 -1.19 -13.72 -6.11
C PHE A 171 -1.99 -13.77 -4.80
N ASP A 172 -1.97 -14.89 -4.07
CA ASP A 172 -2.65 -14.97 -2.78
C ASP A 172 -2.00 -14.04 -1.75
N GLN A 173 -0.67 -13.96 -1.74
CA GLN A 173 0.07 -13.09 -0.83
C GLN A 173 -0.09 -11.61 -1.16
N PHE A 174 -0.20 -11.28 -2.45
CA PHE A 174 -0.62 -9.97 -2.93
C PHE A 174 -1.98 -9.57 -2.35
N LEU A 175 -2.96 -10.48 -2.41
CA LEU A 175 -4.30 -10.24 -1.87
C LEU A 175 -4.32 -10.10 -0.35
N VAL A 176 -3.51 -10.89 0.36
CA VAL A 176 -3.34 -10.76 1.82
C VAL A 176 -2.83 -9.36 2.17
N SER A 177 -1.76 -8.89 1.51
CA SER A 177 -1.22 -7.54 1.72
C SER A 177 -2.25 -6.45 1.42
N LEU A 178 -2.97 -6.59 0.31
CA LEU A 178 -3.99 -5.63 -0.10
C LEU A 178 -5.12 -5.55 0.93
N ARG A 179 -5.63 -6.71 1.38
CA ARG A 179 -6.71 -6.77 2.34
C ARG A 179 -6.27 -6.28 3.72
N PHE A 180 -5.04 -6.58 4.13
CA PHE A 180 -4.44 -6.03 5.35
C PHE A 180 -4.43 -4.50 5.33
N LEU A 181 -3.94 -3.88 4.23
CA LEU A 181 -3.95 -2.43 4.08
C LEU A 181 -5.37 -1.85 4.20
N ILE A 182 -6.33 -2.45 3.50
CA ILE A 182 -7.72 -1.97 3.51
C ILE A 182 -8.37 -2.11 4.90
N GLU A 183 -8.00 -3.12 5.69
CA GLU A 183 -8.59 -3.40 7.01
C GLU A 183 -7.93 -2.64 8.15
N HIS A 184 -6.63 -2.34 8.06
CA HIS A 184 -5.85 -1.87 9.20
C HIS A 184 -5.17 -0.51 8.98
N SER A 185 -4.92 -0.07 7.76
CA SER A 185 -4.24 1.22 7.56
C SER A 185 -5.18 2.38 7.82
N ALA A 186 -4.70 3.41 8.51
CA ALA A 186 -5.36 4.71 8.62
C ALA A 186 -5.07 5.57 7.38
N LEU A 187 -3.95 5.38 6.70
CA LEU A 187 -3.63 6.09 5.46
C LEU A 187 -3.01 5.10 4.50
N THR A 188 -3.28 5.18 3.21
CA THR A 188 -2.42 4.55 2.20
C THR A 188 -1.98 5.56 1.15
N ILE A 189 -0.66 5.67 0.93
CA ILE A 189 -0.09 6.43 -0.17
C ILE A 189 0.32 5.45 -1.27
N GLY A 190 0.00 5.77 -2.52
CA GLY A 190 0.42 5.00 -3.67
C GLY A 190 0.38 5.83 -4.93
N HIS A 191 0.17 5.23 -6.10
CA HIS A 191 0.11 5.99 -7.35
C HIS A 191 -1.09 5.63 -8.23
N ILE A 192 -1.78 6.64 -8.72
CA ILE A 192 -3.07 6.51 -9.42
C ILE A 192 -2.95 5.77 -10.76
N ASP A 193 -1.76 5.72 -11.35
CA ASP A 193 -1.52 5.01 -12.61
C ASP A 193 -1.61 3.48 -12.45
N SER A 194 -1.44 2.97 -11.22
CA SER A 194 -1.68 1.57 -10.92
C SER A 194 -3.18 1.26 -10.79
N ASN A 195 -3.63 0.29 -11.59
CA ASN A 195 -4.97 -0.28 -11.48
C ASN A 195 -5.25 -0.86 -10.07
N VAL A 196 -4.24 -1.47 -9.44
CA VAL A 196 -4.37 -2.01 -8.09
C VAL A 196 -4.60 -0.89 -7.08
N PHE A 197 -3.89 0.23 -7.22
CA PHE A 197 -4.07 1.37 -6.33
C PHE A 197 -5.43 2.03 -6.52
N ARG A 198 -5.90 2.16 -7.77
CA ARG A 198 -7.28 2.60 -8.06
C ARG A 198 -8.31 1.69 -7.41
N PHE A 199 -8.14 0.37 -7.50
CA PHE A 199 -9.01 -0.60 -6.83
C PHE A 199 -8.98 -0.43 -5.30
N LEU A 200 -7.78 -0.32 -4.70
CA LEU A 200 -7.62 -0.06 -3.27
C LEU A 200 -8.39 1.20 -2.84
N ARG A 201 -8.28 2.28 -3.61
CA ARG A 201 -8.98 3.55 -3.37
C ARG A 201 -10.50 3.39 -3.38
N GLU A 202 -11.05 2.76 -4.42
CA GLU A 202 -12.49 2.56 -4.57
C GLU A 202 -13.07 1.67 -3.46
N VAL A 203 -12.40 0.57 -3.15
CA VAL A 203 -12.85 -0.36 -2.09
C VAL A 203 -12.76 0.29 -0.71
N THR A 204 -11.69 1.04 -0.45
CA THR A 204 -11.55 1.80 0.80
C THR A 204 -12.66 2.84 0.93
N TYR A 205 -12.95 3.58 -0.13
CA TYR A 205 -14.07 4.52 -0.16
C TYR A 205 -15.42 3.83 0.12
N ALA A 206 -15.71 2.73 -0.57
CA ALA A 206 -16.95 1.97 -0.37
C ALA A 206 -17.08 1.44 1.07
N LYS A 207 -16.02 0.86 1.65
CA LYS A 207 -16.04 0.37 3.03
C LYS A 207 -16.39 1.48 4.03
N ARG A 208 -15.88 2.70 3.85
CA ARG A 208 -16.21 3.85 4.71
C ARG A 208 -17.69 4.22 4.66
N GLN A 209 -18.32 4.12 3.49
CA GLN A 209 -19.74 4.44 3.33
C GLN A 209 -20.64 3.42 4.05
N HIS A 210 -20.24 2.16 4.10
CA HIS A 210 -21.07 1.07 4.61
C HIS A 210 -20.89 0.74 6.09
N ARG A 211 -19.86 1.26 6.76
CA ARG A 211 -19.60 0.99 8.18
C ARG A 211 -19.61 2.27 9.00
N ILE A 212 -20.74 2.49 9.69
CA ILE A 212 -20.86 3.47 10.77
C ILE A 212 -19.88 3.03 11.88
N GLY A 213 -18.66 3.56 11.89
CA GLY A 213 -17.64 3.23 12.91
C GLY A 213 -16.34 2.60 12.39
N THR A 214 -16.17 2.28 11.10
CA THR A 214 -14.80 2.24 10.56
C THR A 214 -14.23 3.62 10.69
N GLN A 215 -13.04 3.72 11.25
CA GLN A 215 -12.30 4.96 11.42
C GLN A 215 -12.60 5.94 10.28
N THR A 216 -13.13 7.11 10.64
CA THR A 216 -13.26 8.30 9.76
C THR A 216 -11.93 8.72 9.11
N TYR A 217 -10.85 8.03 9.47
CA TYR A 217 -9.48 8.27 9.11
C TYR A 217 -8.95 7.36 8.02
N THR A 218 -9.54 6.24 7.59
CA THR A 218 -8.95 5.45 6.50
C THR A 218 -9.17 6.11 5.13
N TYR A 219 -8.13 6.56 4.43
CA TYR A 219 -8.23 7.04 3.04
C TYR A 219 -6.93 6.78 2.26
N THR A 220 -7.05 6.84 0.95
CA THR A 220 -5.98 6.57 0.00
C THR A 220 -5.64 7.86 -0.76
N LEU A 221 -4.38 8.27 -0.77
CA LEU A 221 -3.93 9.46 -1.51
C LEU A 221 -2.85 9.10 -2.53
N ASP A 222 -2.86 9.84 -3.64
CA ASP A 222 -1.80 9.77 -4.62
C ASP A 222 -0.49 10.36 -4.05
N ALA A 223 0.64 9.74 -4.36
CA ALA A 223 1.94 10.28 -4.00
C ALA A 223 2.18 11.59 -4.77
N PRO A 224 2.68 12.64 -4.11
CA PRO A 224 3.00 13.89 -4.80
C PRO A 224 4.05 13.70 -5.89
N ASN A 225 4.05 14.59 -6.87
CA ASN A 225 5.03 14.60 -7.96
C ASN A 225 6.26 15.48 -7.66
N SER A 226 6.24 16.25 -6.57
CA SER A 226 7.36 17.09 -6.12
C SER A 226 7.50 17.10 -4.60
N LEU A 227 8.73 17.36 -4.12
CA LEU A 227 8.99 17.64 -2.71
C LEU A 227 8.63 19.07 -2.31
N ASP A 228 8.55 19.99 -3.29
CA ASP A 228 8.16 21.36 -3.06
C ASP A 228 6.68 21.45 -2.65
N ASN A 229 6.38 22.31 -1.68
CA ASN A 229 5.01 22.63 -1.24
C ASN A 229 4.30 23.57 -2.22
N LYS A 230 4.36 23.30 -3.52
CA LYS A 230 3.59 24.06 -4.50
C LYS A 230 2.28 23.33 -4.78
N PRO A 231 1.12 23.99 -4.57
CA PRO A 231 -0.18 23.44 -4.92
C PRO A 231 -0.31 23.18 -6.42
#